data_AF-A0A852SP60-F1
#
_entry.id   AF-A0A852SP60-F1
#
_cell.length_a   1.000
_cell.length_b   1.000
_cell.length_c   1.000
_cell.angle_alpha   90.00
_cell.angle_beta   90.00
_cell.angle_gamma   90.00
#
_symmetry.space_group_name_H-M   'P 1'
#
loop_
_entity.id
_entity.type
_entity.pdbx_description
1 polymer ?
#
loop_
_entity_poly.entity_id
_entity_poly.type
_entity_poly.pdbx_seq_one_letter_code
_entity_poly.pdbx_strand_id
1 'polypeptide(L)' 'MHCQNAAWHTDRVPNQPKTPMRGFRIPTDLYKAAQAKAASEGRSVTDIVREALASYVGDGSATRTSNR' A
#
# COMPACT_ATOMS: atom_id res chain seq x y z
N MET A 1 33.74 -22.78 39.43
CA MET A 1 33.33 -23.65 38.30
C MET A 1 32.42 -22.81 37.42
N HIS A 2 32.84 -22.62 36.18
CA HIS A 2 32.28 -21.70 35.18
C HIS A 2 31.08 -22.35 34.45
N CYS A 3 30.39 -21.56 33.60
CA CYS A 3 29.53 -21.96 32.46
C CYS A 3 27.99 -22.04 32.78
N GLN A 4 27.00 -21.37 32.14
CA GLN A 4 26.91 -20.66 30.84
C GLN A 4 25.68 -19.73 30.74
N ASN A 5 25.83 -18.69 29.91
CA ASN A 5 24.90 -17.65 29.48
C ASN A 5 23.53 -18.14 28.95
N ALA A 6 22.43 -17.55 29.44
CA ALA A 6 21.15 -17.57 28.73
C ALA A 6 21.13 -16.45 27.68
N ALA A 7 21.59 -16.82 26.49
CA ALA A 7 21.67 -15.95 25.33
C ALA A 7 20.28 -15.46 24.89
N TRP A 8 20.21 -14.15 24.70
CA TRP A 8 19.23 -13.37 23.96
C TRP A 8 18.79 -14.07 22.67
N HIS A 9 17.55 -14.58 22.62
CA HIS A 9 16.91 -14.89 21.36
C HIS A 9 16.51 -13.56 20.68
N THR A 10 17.38 -13.10 19.78
CA THR A 10 17.02 -12.11 18.77
C THR A 10 16.34 -12.84 17.62
N ASP A 11 15.04 -13.09 17.76
CA ASP A 11 14.21 -13.55 16.66
C ASP A 11 14.19 -12.46 15.58
N ARG A 12 15.06 -12.66 14.59
CA ARG A 12 15.14 -11.87 13.37
C ARG A 12 13.82 -12.05 12.62
N VAL A 13 12.89 -11.11 12.80
CA VAL A 13 11.76 -10.96 11.88
C VAL A 13 12.33 -10.79 10.47
N PRO A 14 12.03 -11.70 9.53
CA PRO A 14 12.48 -11.54 8.16
C PRO A 14 11.92 -10.21 7.66
N ASN A 15 12.81 -9.37 7.14
CA ASN A 15 12.49 -8.06 6.57
C ASN A 15 11.51 -8.25 5.41
N GLN A 16 10.21 -8.33 5.70
CA GLN A 16 9.19 -8.14 4.68
C GLN A 16 9.34 -6.67 4.25
N PRO A 17 9.69 -6.39 2.99
CA PRO A 17 9.77 -5.02 2.53
C PRO A 17 8.38 -4.41 2.69
N LYS A 18 8.19 -3.61 3.74
CA LYS A 18 6.98 -2.83 3.95
C LYS A 18 6.82 -1.98 2.72
N THR A 19 5.75 -2.22 1.96
CA THR A 19 5.35 -1.31 0.89
C THR A 19 5.35 0.10 1.50
N PRO A 20 6.11 1.05 0.94
CA PRO A 20 6.27 2.36 1.54
C PRO A 20 4.88 3.00 1.67
N MET A 21 4.48 3.35 2.90
CA MET A 21 3.21 4.03 3.13
C MET A 21 3.29 5.42 2.51
N ARG A 22 2.44 5.69 1.53
CA ARG A 22 2.26 7.01 0.95
C ARG A 22 0.94 7.57 1.46
N GLY A 23 1.01 8.59 2.30
CA GLY A 23 -0.16 9.35 2.72
C GLY A 23 -0.54 10.34 1.63
N PHE A 24 -1.77 10.27 1.13
CA PHE A 24 -2.34 11.25 0.20
C PHE A 24 -3.66 11.76 0.75
N ARG A 25 -4.01 13.00 0.39
CA ARG A 25 -5.25 13.62 0.83
C ARG A 25 -6.39 13.14 -0.05
N ILE A 26 -7.36 12.47 0.55
CA ILE A 26 -8.59 12.02 -0.10
C ILE A 26 -9.76 12.66 0.63
N PRO A 27 -10.75 13.22 -0.07
CA PRO A 27 -12.01 13.60 0.54
C PRO A 27 -12.60 12.40 1.31
N THR A 28 -12.97 12.62 2.57
CA THR A 28 -13.46 11.55 3.46
C THR A 28 -14.71 10.86 2.90
N ASP A 29 -15.56 11.61 2.20
CA ASP A 29 -16.77 11.08 1.56
C ASP A 29 -16.43 10.04 0.48
N LEU A 30 -15.48 10.37 -0.39
CA LEU A 30 -15.01 9.47 -1.44
C LEU A 30 -14.36 8.21 -0.86
N TYR A 31 -13.55 8.36 0.20
CA TYR A 31 -12.95 7.23 0.89
C TYR A 31 -14.00 6.29 1.49
N LYS A 32 -15.05 6.83 2.14
CA LYS A 32 -16.14 6.03 2.70
C LYS A 32 -16.93 5.30 1.61
N ALA A 33 -17.25 5.98 0.51
CA ALA A 33 -17.94 5.36 -0.62
C ALA A 33 -17.11 4.22 -1.24
N ALA A 34 -15.80 4.45 -1.44
CA ALA A 34 -14.88 3.43 -1.93
C ALA A 34 -14.77 2.25 -0.94
N GLN A 35 -14.70 2.52 0.35
CA GLN A 35 -14.64 1.50 1.40
C GLN A 35 -15.91 0.63 1.43
N ALA A 36 -17.09 1.25 1.33
CA ALA A 36 -18.36 0.52 1.31
C ALA A 36 -18.43 -0.43 0.10
N LYS A 37 -18.06 0.06 -1.09
CA LYS A 37 -18.00 -0.75 -2.30
C LYS A 37 -16.97 -1.88 -2.18
N ALA A 38 -15.78 -1.59 -1.66
CA ALA A 38 -14.73 -2.57 -1.43
C ALA A 38 -15.19 -3.69 -0.49
N ALA A 39 -15.89 -3.34 0.58
CA ALA A 39 -16.45 -4.29 1.53
C ALA A 39 -17.49 -5.22 0.89
N SER A 40 -18.34 -4.68 0.00
CA SER A 40 -19.30 -5.49 -0.77
C SER A 40 -18.63 -6.46 -1.74
N GLU A 41 -17.46 -6.10 -2.28
CA GLU A 41 -16.69 -6.94 -3.20
C GLU A 41 -15.68 -7.87 -2.48
N GLY A 42 -15.56 -7.77 -1.15
CA GLY A 42 -14.56 -8.50 -0.37
C GLY A 42 -13.10 -8.09 -0.66
N ARG A 43 -12.89 -6.90 -1.24
CA ARG A 43 -11.56 -6.36 -1.59
C ARG A 43 -11.12 -5.30 -0.59
N SER A 44 -9.81 -5.06 -0.49
CA SER A 44 -9.28 -3.96 0.31
C SER A 44 -9.25 -2.66 -0.50
N VAL A 45 -9.45 -1.52 0.18
CA VAL A 45 -9.31 -0.19 -0.45
C VAL A 45 -7.90 -0.02 -1.03
N THR A 46 -6.88 -0.60 -0.39
CA THR A 46 -5.49 -0.57 -0.85
C THR A 46 -5.31 -1.27 -2.20
N ASP A 47 -5.97 -2.41 -2.43
CA ASP A 47 -5.87 -3.13 -3.70
C ASP A 47 -6.57 -2.36 -4.82
N ILE A 48 -7.73 -1.74 -4.53
CA ILE A 48 -8.44 -0.87 -5.47
C ILE A 48 -7.60 0.34 -5.84
N VAL A 49 -7.01 1.02 -4.86
CA VAL A 49 -6.13 2.17 -5.11
C VAL A 49 -4.93 1.76 -5.96
N ARG A 50 -4.34 0.60 -5.71
CA ARG A 50 -3.21 0.08 -6.50
C ARG A 50 -3.61 -0.18 -7.94
N GLU A 51 -4.75 -0.83 -8.15
CA GLU A 51 -5.30 -1.11 -9.49
C GLU A 51 -5.67 0.17 -10.23
N ALA A 52 -6.34 1.11 -9.55
CA ALA A 52 -6.71 2.40 -10.12
C ALA A 52 -5.49 3.23 -10.51
N LEU A 53 -4.43 3.22 -9.69
CA LEU A 53 -3.16 3.88 -10.03
C LEU A 53 -2.45 3.19 -11.20
N ALA A 54 -2.44 1.84 -11.23
CA ALA A 54 -1.85 1.08 -12.33
C ALA A 54 -2.59 1.35 -13.66
N SER A 55 -3.93 1.36 -13.63
CA SER A 55 -4.77 1.74 -14.78
C SER A 55 -4.52 3.20 -15.18
N TYR A 56 -4.47 4.13 -14.22
CA TYR A 56 -4.19 5.53 -14.52
C TYR A 56 -2.83 5.74 -15.20
N VAL A 57 -1.80 4.95 -14.85
CA VAL A 57 -0.49 5.02 -15.53
C VAL A 57 -0.52 4.30 -16.89
N GLY A 58 -1.27 3.20 -17.00
CA GLY A 58 -1.47 2.47 -18.26
C GLY A 58 -2.25 3.27 -19.32
N ASP A 59 -3.23 4.08 -18.88
CA ASP A 59 -4.08 4.92 -19.74
C ASP A 59 -3.63 6.40 -19.78
N GLY A 60 -2.76 6.83 -18.85
CA GLY A 60 -2.40 8.24 -18.65
C GLY A 60 -1.29 8.80 -19.55
N SER A 61 -0.63 7.95 -20.36
CA SER A 61 0.43 8.41 -21.27
C SER A 61 -0.10 9.11 -22.54
N ALA A 62 -1.42 9.17 -22.74
CA ALA A 62 -2.03 9.88 -23.86
C ALA A 62 -2.22 11.40 -23.64
N THR A 63 -1.91 11.94 -22.46
CA THR A 63 -1.91 13.41 -22.26
C THR A 63 -0.61 14.02 -22.78
N ARG A 64 -0.57 14.07 -24.12
CA ARG A 64 0.08 15.06 -24.96
C ARG A 64 0.14 16.44 -24.27
N THR A 65 1.18 16.69 -23.48
CA THR A 65 1.72 18.04 -23.33
C THR A 65 2.62 18.27 -24.53
N SER A 66 2.01 18.49 -25.70
CA SER A 66 2.64 19.20 -26.80
C SER A 66 2.54 20.68 -26.47
N ASN A 67 3.49 21.21 -25.70
CA ASN A 67 3.68 22.65 -25.61
C ASN A 67 4.84 23.02 -26.54
N ARG A 68 4.48 23.28 -27.80
CA ARG A 68 5.29 23.94 -28.81
C ARG A 68 5.13 25.45 -28.65
#